data_AF-A0A7Y9X928-F1
#
_entry.id   AF-A0A7Y9X928-F1
#
_cell.length_a   1.000
_cell.length_b   1.000
_cell.length_c   1.000
_cell.angle_alpha   90.00
_cell.angle_beta   90.00
_cell.angle_gamma   90.00
#
_symmetry.space_group_name_H-M   'P 1'
#
loop_
_entity.id
_entity.type
_entity.pdbx_description
1 polymer ?
#
loop_
_entity_poly.entity_id
_entity_poly.type
_entity_poly.pdbx_seq_one_letter_code
_entity_poly.pdbx_strand_id
1 'polypeptide(L)' 'MSGSDDERRVEFLDDLEILPDTTSDESGPGWGDGLEEDSTAWLVAERPPHWD' A
#
# COMPACT_ATOMS: atom_id res chain seq x y z
N MET A 1 17.56 20.74 -4.49
CA MET A 1 18.24 19.44 -4.64
C MET A 1 17.48 18.47 -3.76
N SER A 2 16.75 17.52 -4.35
CA SER A 2 16.15 16.43 -3.59
C SER A 2 17.28 15.44 -3.31
N GLY A 3 17.74 15.35 -2.07
CA GLY A 3 18.72 14.34 -1.66
C GLY A 3 18.16 12.96 -1.95
N SER A 4 19.06 12.01 -2.26
CA SER A 4 18.65 10.63 -2.52
C SER A 4 17.93 10.11 -1.27
N ASP A 5 16.78 9.47 -1.45
CA ASP A 5 15.98 8.93 -0.34
C ASP A 5 16.81 8.00 0.58
N ASP A 6 17.80 7.36 -0.03
CA ASP A 6 18.82 6.48 0.55
C ASP A 6 19.71 7.16 1.62
N GLU A 7 19.85 8.49 1.57
CA GLU A 7 20.66 9.28 2.51
C GLU A 7 19.86 9.74 3.75
N ARG A 8 18.56 9.42 3.82
CA ARG A 8 17.73 9.79 4.98
C ARG A 8 18.07 8.91 6.17
N ARG A 9 18.61 9.52 7.22
CA ARG A 9 18.87 8.86 8.51
C ARG A 9 17.56 8.45 9.18
N VAL A 10 17.41 7.17 9.53
CA VAL A 10 16.31 6.63 10.33
C VAL A 10 16.78 6.52 11.78
N GLU A 11 16.09 7.20 12.69
CA GLU A 11 16.31 7.05 14.13
C GLU A 11 15.43 5.91 14.64
N PHE A 12 16.05 4.91 15.27
CA PHE A 12 15.32 3.81 15.91
C PHE A 12 14.87 4.24 17.30
N LEU A 13 13.61 3.98 17.62
CA LEU A 13 13.08 4.17 18.98
C LEU A 13 13.30 2.87 19.77
N ASP A 14 13.80 2.99 21.00
CA ASP A 14 14.05 1.83 21.87
C ASP A 14 12.76 1.22 22.45
N ASP A 15 11.66 1.98 22.44
CA ASP A 15 10.35 1.61 23.02
C ASP A 15 9.28 1.41 21.94
N LEU A 16 9.55 0.59 20.93
CA LEU A 16 8.57 0.27 19.89
C LEU A 16 7.52 -0.71 20.41
N GLU A 17 6.24 -0.38 20.23
CA GLU A 17 5.16 -1.35 20.46
C GLU A 17 5.28 -2.50 19.46
N ILE A 18 5.47 -3.71 19.98
CA ILE A 18 5.53 -4.92 19.15
C ILE A 18 4.12 -5.20 18.65
N LEU A 19 3.92 -5.02 17.34
CA LEU A 19 2.67 -5.37 16.67
C LEU A 19 2.39 -6.87 16.83
N PRO A 20 1.11 -7.27 16.87
CA PRO A 20 0.74 -8.67 16.87
C PRO A 20 1.33 -9.41 15.67
N ASP A 21 1.53 -10.73 15.83
CA ASP A 21 2.10 -11.59 14.80
C ASP A 21 1.22 -11.57 13.53
N THR A 22 1.66 -10.81 12.53
CA THR A 22 0.95 -10.61 11.25
C THR A 22 1.33 -11.67 10.21
N THR A 23 1.99 -12.77 10.61
CA THR A 23 2.34 -13.86 9.68
C THR A 23 1.17 -14.80 9.39
N SER A 24 0.09 -14.66 10.16
CA SER A 24 -1.19 -15.23 9.78
C SER A 24 -1.64 -14.61 8.47
N ASP A 25 -2.12 -15.45 7.55
CA ASP A 25 -2.78 -15.02 6.33
C ASP A 25 -4.03 -14.24 6.72
N GLU A 26 -3.89 -12.93 6.94
CA GLU A 26 -4.99 -11.98 7.01
C GLU A 26 -5.51 -11.84 5.57
N SER A 27 -6.14 -12.89 5.06
CA SER A 27 -7.02 -12.83 3.90
C SER A 27 -8.28 -12.06 4.29
N GLY A 28 -8.10 -10.79 4.65
CA GLY A 28 -9.12 -9.81 4.42
C GLY A 28 -9.34 -9.70 2.91
N PRO A 29 -10.56 -9.37 2.45
CA PRO A 29 -10.73 -8.93 1.08
C PRO A 29 -9.72 -7.80 0.89
N GLY A 30 -8.77 -7.99 -0.01
CA GLY A 30 -7.68 -7.05 -0.23
C GLY A 30 -8.21 -5.67 -0.66
N TRP A 31 -7.33 -4.80 -1.14
CA TRP A 31 -7.70 -3.51 -1.74
C TRP A 31 -8.42 -3.67 -3.10
N GLY A 32 -9.48 -4.50 -3.17
CA GLY A 32 -10.22 -4.79 -4.40
C GLY A 32 -10.93 -6.13 -4.46
N ASP A 33 -10.87 -6.98 -3.42
CA ASP A 33 -11.50 -8.32 -3.45
C ASP A 33 -13.01 -8.27 -3.13
N GLY A 34 -13.69 -7.31 -3.74
CA GLY A 34 -15.14 -7.37 -3.90
C GLY A 34 -15.46 -8.41 -4.96
N LEU A 35 -16.43 -9.28 -4.67
CA LEU A 35 -16.94 -10.40 -5.48
C LEU A 35 -17.55 -10.00 -6.85
N GLU A 36 -17.07 -8.96 -7.50
CA GLU A 36 -17.61 -8.43 -8.75
C GLU A 36 -16.62 -8.76 -9.88
N GLU A 37 -17.03 -9.65 -10.78
CA GLU A 37 -16.29 -10.17 -11.95
C GLU A 37 -15.77 -9.08 -12.92
N ASP A 38 -16.11 -7.79 -12.73
CA ASP A 38 -15.58 -6.67 -13.50
C ASP A 38 -15.40 -5.38 -12.68
N SER A 39 -14.65 -5.51 -11.58
CA SER A 39 -14.29 -4.36 -10.71
C SER A 39 -13.26 -3.40 -11.32
N THR A 40 -12.90 -3.54 -12.61
CA THR A 40 -11.86 -2.70 -13.25
C THR A 40 -12.46 -1.57 -14.09
N ALA A 41 -13.75 -1.67 -14.45
CA ALA A 41 -14.44 -0.68 -15.29
C ALA A 41 -14.41 0.74 -14.68
N TRP A 42 -14.57 0.87 -13.37
CA TRP A 42 -14.52 2.18 -12.69
C TRP A 42 -13.09 2.77 -12.67
N LEU A 43 -12.07 1.94 -12.46
CA LEU A 43 -10.66 2.35 -12.48
C LEU A 43 -10.24 2.88 -13.85
N VAL A 44 -10.73 2.26 -14.92
CA VAL A 44 -10.47 2.72 -16.30
C VAL A 44 -11.21 4.03 -16.59
N ALA A 45 -12.44 4.19 -16.10
CA ALA A 45 -13.22 5.40 -16.28
C ALA A 45 -12.63 6.62 -15.54
N GLU A 46 -11.98 6.41 -14.40
CA GLU A 46 -11.37 7.47 -13.58
C GLU A 46 -9.87 7.69 -13.85
N ARG A 47 -9.32 7.05 -14.88
CA ARG A 47 -7.89 7.13 -15.18
C ARG A 47 -7.42 8.59 -15.40
N PRO A 48 -6.39 9.06 -14.69
CA PRO A 48 -5.76 10.34 -14.94
C PRO A 48 -5.19 10.47 -16.36
N PRO A 49 -5.18 11.69 -16.92
CA PRO A 49 -4.76 11.94 -18.31
C PRO A 49 -3.27 11.69 -18.59
N HIS A 50 -2.46 11.42 -17.56
CA HIS A 50 -1.02 11.17 -17.69
C HIS A 50 -0.66 9.67 -17.66
N TRP A 51 -1.65 8.76 -17.66
CA TRP A 51 -1.45 7.30 -17.69
C TRP A 51 -1.47 6.69 -19.11
N ASP A 52 -1.34 7.51 -20.17
CA ASP A 52 -1.11 7.04 -21.55
C ASP A 52 0.37 6.76 -21.82
#